data_AF-A0A967V6P7-F1
#
_entry.id   AF-A0A967V6P7-F1
#
_cell.length_a   1.000
_cell.length_b   1.000
_cell.length_c   1.000
_cell.angle_alpha   90.00
_cell.angle_beta   90.00
_cell.angle_gamma   90.00
#
_symmetry.space_group_name_H-M   'P 1'
#
loop_
_entity.id
_entity.type
_entity.pdbx_description
1 polymer ?
#
loop_
_entity_poly.entity_id
_entity_poly.type
_entity_poly.pdbx_seq_one_letter_code
_entity_poly.pdbx_strand_id
1 'polypeptide(L)'
;MAKYKRYDYSQSMLIPVSFEQQLMPGTLEFAIHTLVETRMDMAVFDDNYQNDETGRSAYNPKILLKVVLFGYSRGLLTSRKIERACCENVTFMALSGNQRPDHSTIAAFVTSMQDQILPLFRDILLVCEQENLLGGTCFALDG
;
A
#
# COMPACT_ATOMS: atom_id res chain seq x y z
N MET A 1 -10.97 26.67 41.98
CA MET A 1 -11.27 25.76 40.85
C MET A 1 -10.09 25.74 39.88
N ALA A 2 -9.81 24.60 39.25
CA ALA A 2 -8.73 24.48 38.27
C ALA A 2 -9.05 25.27 36.99
N LYS A 3 -8.05 25.94 36.41
CA LYS A 3 -8.15 26.58 35.09
C LYS A 3 -7.71 25.58 34.01
N TYR A 4 -8.65 25.12 33.20
CA TYR A 4 -8.38 24.21 32.08
C TYR A 4 -7.90 24.97 30.84
N LYS A 5 -7.16 24.27 29.96
CA LYS A 5 -6.77 24.79 28.63
C LYS A 5 -7.98 24.84 27.71
N ARG A 6 -8.07 25.86 26.86
CA ARG A 6 -9.13 26.00 25.84
C ARG A 6 -8.90 24.99 24.70
N TYR A 7 -9.98 24.41 24.20
CA TYR A 7 -10.03 23.63 22.96
C TYR A 7 -11.09 24.25 22.02
N ASP A 8 -10.83 24.24 20.72
CA ASP A 8 -11.70 24.84 19.70
C ASP A 8 -11.79 23.90 18.48
N TYR A 9 -12.97 23.32 18.25
CA TYR A 9 -13.19 22.38 17.14
C TYR A 9 -13.30 23.06 15.77
N SER A 10 -13.41 24.39 15.72
CA SER A 10 -13.34 25.16 14.46
C SER A 10 -11.91 25.44 14.00
N GLN A 11 -10.93 25.17 14.86
CA GLN A 11 -9.52 25.39 14.55
C GLN A 11 -9.06 24.42 13.45
N SER A 12 -8.47 24.99 12.40
CA SER A 12 -7.75 24.22 11.37
C SER A 12 -6.25 24.16 11.68
N MET A 13 -5.61 23.06 11.30
CA MET A 13 -4.17 22.86 11.42
C MET A 13 -3.64 22.25 10.12
N LEU A 14 -2.53 22.77 9.61
CA LEU A 14 -1.77 22.14 8.53
C LEU A 14 -0.76 21.15 9.12
N ILE A 15 -0.75 19.92 8.62
CA ILE A 15 0.21 18.88 9.01
C ILE A 15 1.06 18.55 7.79
N PRO A 16 2.34 18.95 7.76
CA PRO A 16 3.24 18.56 6.67
C PRO A 16 3.56 17.07 6.81
N VAL A 17 3.41 16.33 5.71
CA VAL A 17 3.74 14.91 5.63
C VAL A 17 4.84 14.73 4.61
N SER A 18 5.98 14.19 5.03
CA SER A 18 7.03 13.69 4.13
C SER A 18 6.83 12.19 3.93
N PHE A 19 6.54 11.76 2.70
CA PHE A 19 6.32 10.34 2.38
C PHE A 19 7.55 9.49 2.65
N GLU A 20 8.74 9.99 2.31
CA GLU A 20 10.00 9.30 2.58
C GLU A 20 10.18 9.05 4.08
N GLN A 21 9.83 10.02 4.93
CA GLN A 21 9.90 9.87 6.39
C GLN A 21 8.83 8.92 6.96
N GLN A 22 7.79 8.57 6.19
CA GLN A 22 6.82 7.55 6.61
C GLN A 22 7.25 6.13 6.23
N LEU A 23 8.24 5.99 5.35
CA LEU A 23 8.80 4.72 4.91
C LEU A 23 10.18 4.55 5.56
N MET A 24 10.19 4.26 6.86
CA MET A 24 11.43 4.17 7.63
C MET A 24 12.13 2.81 7.43
N PRO A 25 13.46 2.78 7.26
CA PRO A 25 14.20 1.52 7.20
C PRO A 25 13.89 0.60 8.39
N GLY A 26 13.67 -0.69 8.11
CA GLY A 26 13.31 -1.69 9.11
C GLY A 26 11.80 -1.82 9.40
N THR A 27 10.94 -0.99 8.80
CA THR A 27 9.49 -1.21 8.85
C THR A 27 8.98 -2.02 7.67
N LEU A 28 7.78 -2.61 7.81
CA LEU A 28 7.21 -3.46 6.77
C LEU A 28 6.81 -2.66 5.52
N GLU A 29 6.28 -1.46 5.67
CA GLU A 29 5.97 -0.56 4.56
C GLU A 29 7.22 -0.18 3.75
N PHE A 30 8.38 -0.01 4.41
CA PHE A 30 9.64 0.22 3.73
C PHE A 30 10.12 -1.03 2.98
N ALA A 31 9.97 -2.22 3.59
CA ALA A 31 10.26 -3.50 2.96
C ALA A 31 9.45 -3.69 1.67
N ILE A 32 8.12 -3.52 1.76
CA ILE A 32 7.20 -3.62 0.62
C ILE A 32 7.56 -2.59 -0.46
N HIS A 33 7.81 -1.34 -0.07
CA HIS A 33 8.20 -0.31 -1.03
C HIS A 33 9.48 -0.69 -1.78
N THR A 34 10.54 -1.06 -1.06
CA THR A 34 11.85 -1.39 -1.62
C THR A 34 11.76 -2.61 -2.53
N LEU A 35 11.05 -3.64 -2.10
CA LEU A 35 10.88 -4.88 -2.85
C LEU A 35 10.16 -4.63 -4.19
N VAL A 36 9.02 -3.94 -4.16
CA VAL A 36 8.24 -3.64 -5.36
C VAL A 36 9.04 -2.75 -6.31
N GLU A 37 9.89 -1.87 -5.80
CA GLU A 37 10.71 -1.01 -6.65
C GLU A 37 11.92 -1.71 -7.28
N THR A 38 12.54 -2.67 -6.57
CA THR A 38 13.87 -3.19 -6.93
C THR A 38 13.89 -4.64 -7.39
N ARG A 39 12.92 -5.47 -6.98
CA ARG A 39 12.95 -6.93 -7.19
C ARG A 39 11.79 -7.45 -8.02
N MET A 40 10.71 -6.68 -8.17
CA MET A 40 9.51 -7.16 -8.85
C MET A 40 9.49 -6.73 -10.32
N ASP A 41 9.35 -7.72 -11.19
CA ASP A 41 9.05 -7.47 -12.59
C ASP A 41 7.57 -7.15 -12.74
N MET A 42 7.29 -5.92 -13.15
CA MET A 42 5.93 -5.41 -13.34
C MET A 42 5.47 -5.54 -14.79
N ALA A 43 6.31 -6.02 -15.71
CA ALA A 43 5.98 -6.18 -17.12
C ALA A 43 4.77 -7.11 -17.33
N VAL A 44 4.53 -8.04 -16.39
CA VAL A 44 3.33 -8.91 -16.37
C VAL A 44 2.01 -8.13 -16.33
N PHE A 45 2.05 -6.86 -15.92
CA PHE A 45 0.89 -5.98 -15.85
C PHE A 45 0.73 -5.08 -17.07
N ASP A 46 1.76 -4.92 -17.90
CA ASP A 46 1.77 -3.92 -18.98
C ASP A 46 0.66 -4.20 -20.01
N ASP A 47 0.40 -5.48 -20.32
CA ASP A 47 -0.66 -5.91 -21.23
C ASP A 47 -2.08 -5.57 -20.74
N ASN A 48 -2.25 -5.29 -19.44
CA ASN A 48 -3.54 -4.92 -18.86
C ASN A 48 -3.89 -3.43 -19.09
N TYR A 49 -2.95 -2.62 -19.59
CA TYR A 49 -3.15 -1.19 -19.77
C TYR A 49 -3.12 -0.80 -21.24
N GLN A 50 -4.21 -0.16 -21.68
CA GLN A 50 -4.26 0.54 -22.95
C GLN A 50 -3.84 1.99 -22.67
N ASN A 51 -2.65 2.36 -23.14
CA ASN A 51 -2.08 3.71 -22.98
C ASN A 51 -2.46 4.60 -24.16
N ASP A 52 -3.74 4.61 -24.55
CA ASP A 52 -4.25 5.56 -25.54
C ASP A 52 -4.33 6.98 -24.96
N GLU A 53 -4.32 8.00 -25.82
CA GLU A 53 -4.40 9.40 -25.37
C GLU A 53 -5.81 9.79 -24.86
N THR A 54 -6.75 8.84 -24.87
CA THR A 54 -8.15 9.03 -24.51
C THR A 54 -8.50 8.32 -23.21
N GLY A 55 -9.14 9.03 -22.28
CA GLY A 55 -9.62 8.45 -21.02
C GLY A 55 -8.83 8.91 -19.79
N ARG A 56 -9.05 8.21 -18.66
CA ARG A 56 -8.40 8.52 -17.39
C ARG A 56 -7.03 7.84 -17.34
N SER A 57 -6.01 8.57 -16.92
CA SER A 57 -4.68 8.00 -16.69
C SER A 57 -4.74 6.82 -15.72
N ALA A 58 -4.07 5.73 -16.09
CA ALA A 58 -4.00 4.52 -15.30
C ALA A 58 -3.20 4.72 -14.00
N TYR A 59 -3.57 3.96 -12.97
CA TYR A 59 -2.74 3.80 -11.79
C TYR A 59 -1.55 2.90 -12.13
N ASN A 60 -0.36 3.27 -11.66
CA ASN A 60 0.81 2.42 -11.80
C ASN A 60 0.58 1.12 -10.98
N PRO A 61 0.76 -0.08 -11.58
CA PRO A 61 0.66 -1.37 -10.90
C PRO A 61 1.44 -1.45 -9.59
N LYS A 62 2.61 -0.80 -9.52
CA LYS A 62 3.44 -0.77 -8.30
C LYS A 62 2.70 -0.13 -7.13
N ILE A 63 1.92 0.92 -7.39
CA ILE A 63 1.15 1.62 -6.36
C ILE A 63 0.04 0.71 -5.84
N LEU A 64 -0.74 0.12 -6.76
CA LEU A 64 -1.83 -0.78 -6.40
C LEU A 64 -1.30 -2.00 -5.62
N LEU A 65 -0.18 -2.57 -6.07
CA LEU A 65 0.45 -3.69 -5.40
C LEU A 65 0.90 -3.33 -3.98
N LYS A 66 1.62 -2.22 -3.79
CA LYS A 66 2.09 -1.78 -2.47
C LYS A 66 0.93 -1.63 -1.47
N VAL A 67 -0.17 -0.98 -1.86
CA VAL A 67 -1.31 -0.76 -0.95
C VAL A 67 -2.09 -2.05 -0.68
N VAL A 68 -2.17 -2.98 -1.64
CA VAL A 68 -2.79 -4.28 -1.43
C VAL A 68 -2.00 -5.12 -0.44
N LEU A 69 -0.68 -5.25 -0.65
CA LEU A 69 0.21 -6.02 0.23
C LEU A 69 0.20 -5.47 1.65
N PHE A 70 0.35 -4.15 1.79
CA PHE A 70 0.32 -3.50 3.09
C PHE A 70 -1.08 -3.55 3.72
N GLY A 71 -2.14 -3.51 2.91
CA GLY A 71 -3.51 -3.77 3.33
C GLY A 71 -3.65 -5.14 4.00
N TYR A 72 -3.25 -6.20 3.29
CA TYR A 72 -3.36 -7.57 3.77
C TYR A 72 -2.52 -7.83 5.02
N SER A 73 -1.27 -7.33 5.07
CA SER A 73 -0.44 -7.47 6.28
C SER A 73 -1.02 -6.76 7.51
N ARG A 74 -1.90 -5.78 7.32
CA ARG A 74 -2.63 -5.07 8.38
C ARG A 74 -4.05 -5.60 8.61
N GLY A 75 -4.44 -6.72 7.99
CA GLY A 75 -5.77 -7.33 8.12
C GLY A 75 -6.88 -6.58 7.37
N LEU A 76 -6.54 -5.69 6.44
CA LEU A 76 -7.49 -4.98 5.58
C LEU A 76 -7.83 -5.83 4.36
N LEU A 77 -8.68 -6.84 4.57
CA LEU A 77 -8.98 -7.86 3.55
C LEU A 77 -9.91 -7.40 2.42
N THR A 78 -10.57 -6.26 2.54
CA THR A 78 -11.52 -5.78 1.52
C THR A 78 -10.99 -4.54 0.81
N SER A 79 -11.25 -4.45 -0.50
CA SER A 79 -10.82 -3.29 -1.31
C SER A 79 -11.34 -1.96 -0.76
N ARG A 80 -12.55 -1.94 -0.19
CA ARG A 80 -13.11 -0.75 0.50
C ARG A 80 -12.31 -0.33 1.72
N LYS A 81 -11.78 -1.28 2.51
CA LYS A 81 -10.92 -0.97 3.66
C LYS A 81 -9.59 -0.38 3.19
N ILE A 82 -9.04 -0.88 2.09
CA ILE A 82 -7.79 -0.37 1.50
C ILE A 82 -8.01 1.02 0.89
N GLU A 83 -9.10 1.24 0.16
CA GLU A 83 -9.51 2.56 -0.35
C GLU A 83 -9.58 3.58 0.78
N ARG A 84 -10.28 3.25 1.86
CA ARG A 84 -10.38 4.10 3.05
C ARG A 84 -9.01 4.38 3.67
N ALA A 85 -8.15 3.37 3.76
CA ALA A 85 -6.80 3.54 4.27
C ALA A 85 -5.96 4.49 3.41
N CYS A 86 -6.07 4.43 2.08
CA CYS A 86 -5.41 5.39 1.17
C CYS A 86 -5.86 6.84 1.40
N CYS A 87 -7.08 7.05 1.91
CA CYS A 87 -7.63 8.37 2.21
C CYS A 87 -7.32 8.89 3.62
N GLU A 88 -7.11 8.00 4.60
CA GLU A 88 -7.08 8.38 6.03
C GLU A 88 -5.75 8.05 6.72
N ASN A 89 -4.99 7.07 6.22
CA ASN A 89 -3.77 6.58 6.86
C ASN A 89 -2.51 7.13 6.17
N VAL A 90 -1.67 7.83 6.95
CA VAL A 90 -0.48 8.52 6.44
C VAL A 90 0.54 7.57 5.79
N THR A 91 0.66 6.34 6.26
CA THR A 91 1.55 5.33 5.67
C THR A 91 1.02 4.83 4.33
N PHE A 92 -0.30 4.63 4.20
CA PHE A 92 -0.91 4.31 2.89
C PHE A 92 -0.78 5.48 1.92
N MET A 93 -0.96 6.72 2.38
CA MET A 93 -0.69 7.90 1.56
C MET A 93 0.77 7.94 1.10
N ALA A 94 1.73 7.59 1.96
CA ALA A 94 3.13 7.55 1.56
C ALA A 94 3.41 6.43 0.53
N LEU A 95 2.87 5.23 0.74
CA LEU A 95 3.01 4.11 -0.20
C LEU A 95 2.37 4.41 -1.56
N SER A 96 1.25 5.15 -1.58
CA SER A 96 0.52 5.49 -2.79
C SER A 96 0.97 6.81 -3.43
N GLY A 97 1.89 7.56 -2.82
CA GLY A 97 2.17 8.94 -3.24
C GLY A 97 0.93 9.85 -3.17
N ASN A 98 0.04 9.60 -2.21
CA ASN A 98 -1.27 10.23 -2.00
C ASN A 98 -2.24 10.05 -3.17
N GLN A 99 -2.01 9.02 -3.99
CA GLN A 99 -3.03 8.50 -4.90
C GLN A 99 -4.14 7.78 -4.11
N ARG A 100 -5.38 7.93 -4.58
CA ARG A 100 -6.58 7.41 -3.92
C ARG A 100 -7.35 6.48 -4.88
N PRO A 101 -6.82 5.28 -5.16
CA PRO A 101 -7.53 4.30 -5.96
C PRO A 101 -8.83 3.89 -5.25
N ASP A 102 -9.93 3.86 -6.00
CA ASP A 102 -11.21 3.42 -5.46
C ASP A 102 -11.26 1.90 -5.29
N HIS A 103 -12.23 1.41 -4.52
CA HIS A 103 -12.38 -0.03 -4.28
C HIS A 103 -12.57 -0.85 -5.56
N SER A 104 -13.15 -0.27 -6.62
CA SER A 104 -13.36 -0.95 -7.89
C SER A 104 -12.04 -1.18 -8.62
N THR A 105 -11.18 -0.17 -8.66
CA THR A 105 -9.82 -0.23 -9.19
C THR A 105 -8.99 -1.28 -8.45
N ILE A 106 -9.03 -1.24 -7.11
CA ILE A 106 -8.30 -2.19 -6.27
C ILE A 106 -8.82 -3.62 -6.48
N ALA A 107 -10.14 -3.80 -6.52
CA ALA A 107 -10.74 -5.12 -6.73
C ALA A 107 -10.42 -5.69 -8.12
N ALA A 108 -10.48 -4.86 -9.16
CA ALA A 108 -10.11 -5.25 -10.51
C ALA A 108 -8.65 -5.71 -10.59
N PHE A 109 -7.73 -4.97 -9.96
CA PHE A 109 -6.31 -5.32 -9.88
C PHE A 109 -6.05 -6.63 -9.12
N VAL A 110 -6.70 -6.82 -7.97
CA VAL A 110 -6.59 -8.09 -7.22
C VAL A 110 -7.13 -9.26 -8.05
N THR A 111 -8.22 -9.04 -8.79
CA THR A 111 -8.84 -10.08 -9.63
C THR A 111 -7.96 -10.44 -10.82
N SER A 112 -7.35 -9.46 -11.48
CA SER A 112 -6.41 -9.71 -12.58
C SER A 112 -5.14 -10.44 -12.12
N MET A 113 -4.88 -10.45 -10.81
CA MET A 113 -3.76 -11.14 -10.18
C MET A 113 -4.11 -12.48 -9.55
N GLN A 114 -5.34 -12.97 -9.59
CA GLN A 114 -5.76 -14.11 -8.73
C GLN A 114 -4.82 -15.33 -8.82
N ASP A 115 -4.30 -15.63 -10.01
CA ASP A 115 -3.42 -16.79 -10.24
C ASP A 115 -1.95 -16.50 -9.89
N GLN A 116 -1.58 -15.22 -9.76
CA GLN A 116 -0.22 -14.74 -9.54
C GLN A 116 -0.02 -14.18 -8.12
N ILE A 117 -1.09 -13.86 -7.39
CA ILE A 117 -1.04 -13.14 -6.11
C ILE A 117 -0.41 -13.99 -5.00
N LEU A 118 -0.70 -15.30 -4.97
CA LEU A 118 -0.15 -16.23 -3.99
C LEU A 118 1.37 -16.44 -4.19
N PRO A 119 1.86 -16.78 -5.41
CA PRO A 119 3.30 -16.82 -5.69
C PRO A 119 3.99 -15.49 -5.37
N LEU A 120 3.41 -14.37 -5.80
CA LEU A 120 3.97 -13.05 -5.56
C LEU A 120 4.08 -12.73 -4.07
N PHE A 121 3.02 -12.98 -3.29
CA PHE A 121 3.00 -12.78 -1.84
C PHE A 121 4.00 -13.67 -1.11
N ARG A 122 4.17 -14.92 -1.56
CA ARG A 122 5.21 -15.82 -1.06
C ARG A 122 6.61 -15.24 -1.32
N ASP A 123 6.88 -14.78 -2.54
CA ASP A 123 8.19 -14.22 -2.90
C ASP A 123 8.48 -12.95 -2.10
N ILE A 124 7.46 -12.14 -1.81
CA ILE A 124 7.56 -10.98 -0.93
C ILE A 124 7.99 -11.37 0.48
N LEU A 125 7.32 -12.36 1.07
CA LEU A 125 7.68 -12.84 2.39
C LEU A 125 9.10 -13.43 2.41
N LEU A 126 9.50 -14.15 1.37
CA LEU A 126 10.85 -14.71 1.26
C LEU A 126 11.92 -13.61 1.24
N VAL A 127 11.72 -12.55 0.46
CA VAL A 127 12.67 -11.43 0.42
C VAL A 127 12.67 -10.65 1.73
N CYS A 128 11.49 -10.43 2.33
CA CYS A 128 11.42 -9.79 3.64
C CYS A 128 12.17 -10.61 4.71
N GLU A 129 12.16 -11.95 4.65
CA GLU A 129 12.95 -12.79 5.55
C GLU A 129 14.46 -12.65 5.26
N GLN A 130 14.88 -12.69 4.00
CA GLN A 130 16.29 -12.53 3.60
C GLN A 130 16.90 -11.20 4.07
N GLU A 131 16.10 -10.15 4.08
CA GLU A 131 16.50 -8.81 4.50
C GLU A 131 16.30 -8.59 6.01
N ASN A 132 15.95 -9.63 6.79
CA ASN A 132 15.62 -9.58 8.23
C ASN A 132 14.50 -8.59 8.60
N LEU A 133 13.58 -8.33 7.68
CA LEU A 133 12.48 -7.36 7.84
C LEU A 133 11.24 -7.97 8.53
N LEU A 134 11.17 -9.30 8.65
CA LEU A 134 10.05 -9.99 9.29
C LEU A 134 10.22 -10.17 10.80
N GLY A 135 11.38 -9.89 11.38
CA GLY A 135 11.58 -9.93 12.84
C GLY A 135 11.18 -11.25 13.52
N GLY A 136 11.22 -12.37 12.80
CA GLY A 136 10.79 -13.69 13.31
C GLY A 136 9.28 -13.91 13.35
N THR A 137 8.48 -13.08 12.66
CA THR A 137 7.03 -13.23 12.59
C THR A 137 6.67 -14.41 11.67
N CYS A 138 5.95 -15.40 12.19
CA CYS A 138 5.48 -16.53 11.40
C CYS A 138 4.26 -16.13 10.55
N PHE A 139 4.39 -16.19 9.23
CA PHE A 139 3.28 -16.00 8.29
C PHE A 139 2.83 -17.36 7.76
N ALA A 140 1.60 -17.75 8.09
CA ALA A 140 0.95 -18.91 7.47
C ALA A 140 0.16 -18.45 6.24
N LEU A 141 0.44 -19.07 5.10
CA LEU A 141 -0.38 -18.94 3.89
C LEU A 141 -1.36 -20.12 3.87
N ASP A 142 -2.51 -19.96 4.50
CA ASP A 142 -3.63 -20.88 4.29
C ASP A 142 -4.27 -20.52 2.94
N GLY A 143 -4.18 -21.45 1.99
CA GLY A 143 -4.66 -21.31 0.61
C GLY A 143 -6.18 -21.39 0.46
#